data_AF-A0A0L6J0M7-F1
#
_entry.id   AF-A0A0L6J0M7-F1
#
_cell.length_a   1.000
_cell.length_b   1.000
_cell.length_c   1.000
_cell.angle_alpha   90.00
_cell.angle_beta   90.00
_cell.angle_gamma   90.00
#
_symmetry.space_group_name_H-M   'P 1'
#
loop_
_entity.id
_entity.type
_entity.pdbx_description
1 polymer ?
#
loop_
_entity_poly.entity_id
_entity_poly.type
_entity_poly.pdbx_seq_one_letter_code
_entity_poly.pdbx_strand_id
1 'polypeptide(L)' 'MPFYAFPTEVRRILYTTNAIEALNATLRRTVRARGHFPTDEAALKLLYLVLNRSEKACPDA' A
#
# COMPACT_ATOMS: atom_id res chain seq x y z
N MET A 1 -10.49 10.13 -23.42
CA MET A 1 -10.06 10.25 -22.01
C MET A 1 -10.41 8.96 -21.26
N PRO A 2 -9.43 8.11 -20.87
CA PRO A 2 -9.67 6.78 -20.31
C PRO A 2 -10.46 6.77 -18.98
N PHE A 3 -10.32 7.81 -18.14
CA PHE A 3 -10.97 7.89 -16.83
C PHE A 3 -12.51 7.82 -16.88
N TYR A 4 -13.13 8.42 -17.89
CA TYR A 4 -14.60 8.44 -18.01
C TYR A 4 -15.18 7.13 -18.54
N ALA A 5 -14.33 6.20 -19.01
CA ALA A 5 -14.77 4.88 -19.45
C ALA A 5 -15.20 3.97 -18.28
N PHE A 6 -14.85 4.32 -17.04
CA PHE A 6 -15.21 3.54 -15.85
C PHE A 6 -16.60 3.94 -15.27
N PRO A 7 -17.34 2.98 -14.68
CA PRO A 7 -18.56 3.26 -13.93
C PRO A 7 -18.33 4.25 -12.78
N THR A 8 -19.38 4.94 -12.35
CA THR A 8 -19.30 5.96 -11.28
C THR A 8 -18.71 5.42 -9.98
N GLU A 9 -18.99 4.17 -9.63
CA GLU A 9 -18.43 3.54 -8.42
C GLU A 9 -16.92 3.35 -8.51
N VAL A 10 -16.41 2.90 -9.67
CA VAL A 10 -14.98 2.74 -9.90
C VAL A 10 -14.27 4.09 -9.96
N ARG A 11 -14.90 5.10 -10.58
CA ARG A 11 -14.39 6.48 -10.55
C ARG A 11 -14.34 7.06 -9.15
N ARG A 12 -15.30 6.70 -8.28
CA ARG A 12 -15.30 7.07 -6.86
C ARG A 12 -14.04 6.56 -6.16
N ILE A 13 -13.75 5.28 -6.35
CA ILE A 13 -12.56 4.64 -5.80
C ILE A 13 -11.28 5.27 -6.37
N LEU A 14 -11.24 5.51 -7.69
CA LEU A 14 -10.09 6.11 -8.38
C LEU A 14 -9.82 7.56 -7.98
N TYR A 15 -10.85 8.39 -7.78
CA TYR A 15 -10.62 9.78 -7.36
C TYR A 15 -10.09 9.85 -5.92
N THR A 16 -10.40 8.84 -5.09
CA THR A 16 -9.87 8.78 -3.73
C THR A 16 -8.46 8.21 -3.74
N THR A 17 -7.47 9.00 -3.35
CA THR A 17 -6.09 8.54 -3.14
C THR A 17 -5.91 7.82 -1.80
N ASN A 18 -6.96 7.74 -0.98
CA ASN A 18 -6.95 7.22 0.40
C ASN A 18 -6.31 5.82 0.53
N ALA A 19 -6.61 4.89 -0.38
CA ALA A 19 -6.05 3.53 -0.29
C ALA A 19 -4.52 3.52 -0.51
N ILE A 20 -4.03 4.27 -1.49
CA ILE A 20 -2.61 4.39 -1.80
C ILE A 20 -1.88 5.18 -0.70
N GLU A 21 -2.50 6.24 -0.19
CA GLU A 21 -1.97 7.05 0.92
C GLU A 21 -1.85 6.25 2.21
N ALA A 22 -2.90 5.48 2.56
CA ALA A 22 -2.91 4.61 3.73
C ALA A 22 -1.82 3.52 3.65
N LEU A 23 -1.65 2.90 2.47
CA LEU A 23 -0.59 1.95 2.23
C LEU A 23 0.80 2.60 2.39
N ASN A 24 1.02 3.74 1.74
CA ASN A 24 2.27 4.48 1.83
C ASN A 24 2.59 4.94 3.27
N ALA A 25 1.59 5.33 4.04
CA ALA A 25 1.75 5.69 5.44
C ALA A 25 2.26 4.50 6.26
N THR A 26 1.69 3.31 6.04
CA THR A 26 2.07 2.06 6.71
C THR A 26 3.49 1.64 6.34
N LEU A 27 3.85 1.68 5.06
CA LEU A 27 5.19 1.36 4.58
C LEU A 27 6.24 2.33 5.15
N ARG A 28 5.97 3.65 5.11
CA ARG A 28 6.89 4.65 5.69
C ARG A 28 7.07 4.47 7.19
N ARG A 29 5.99 4.17 7.93
CA ARG A 29 6.05 3.92 9.37
C ARG A 29 6.92 2.71 9.70
N THR A 30 6.75 1.61 8.98
CA THR A 30 7.51 0.37 9.22
C THR A 30 8.99 0.51 8.88
N VAL A 31 9.31 1.18 7.76
CA VAL A 31 10.69 1.50 7.39
C VAL A 31 11.36 2.40 8.43
N ARG A 32 10.69 3.47 8.87
CA ARG A 32 11.21 4.37 9.91
C ARG A 32 11.42 3.67 11.26
N ALA A 33 10.51 2.77 11.64
CA ALA A 33 10.64 1.99 12.87
C ALA A 33 11.83 1.02 12.81
N ARG A 34 12.19 0.50 11.63
CA ARG A 34 13.33 -0.40 11.46
C ARG A 34 14.66 0.35 11.43
N GLY A 35 14.71 1.55 10.83
CA GLY A 35 15.91 2.37 10.72
C GLY A 35 16.85 1.90 9.62
N HIS A 36 18.03 1.39 9.99
CA HIS A 36 19.07 0.96 9.05
C HIS A 36 18.85 -0.48 8.57
N PHE A 37 19.16 -0.73 7.30
CA PHE A 37 19.11 -2.04 6.68
C PHE A 37 20.52 -2.48 6.26
N PRO A 38 20.91 -3.74 6.53
CA PRO A 38 22.24 -4.24 6.20
C PRO A 38 22.44 -4.46 4.70
N THR A 39 21.36 -4.73 3.95
CA THR A 39 21.36 -4.87 2.49
C THR A 39 20.00 -4.44 1.91
N ASP A 40 19.96 -4.22 0.59
CA ASP A 40 18.73 -3.86 -0.11
C ASP A 40 17.70 -5.02 -0.11
N GLU A 41 18.16 -6.27 -0.16
CA GLU A 41 17.29 -7.43 -0.07
C GLU A 41 16.59 -7.51 1.29
N ALA A 42 17.26 -7.11 2.37
CA ALA A 42 16.65 -7.05 3.70
C ALA A 42 15.53 -6.00 3.76
N ALA A 43 15.70 -4.86 3.08
CA ALA A 43 14.66 -3.84 2.96
C ALA A 43 13.48 -4.33 2.12
N LEU A 44 13.74 -4.96 0.97
CA LEU A 44 12.71 -5.55 0.12
C LEU A 44 11.92 -6.64 0.83
N LYS A 45 12.59 -7.51 1.60
CA LYS A 45 11.93 -8.55 2.39
C LYS A 45 11.01 -7.97 3.46
N LEU A 46 11.40 -6.87 4.11
CA LEU A 46 10.52 -6.18 5.05
C LEU A 46 9.27 -5.65 4.35
N LEU A 47 9.43 -4.95 3.22
CA LEU A 47 8.30 -4.41 2.46
C LEU A 47 7.35 -5.53 2.02
N TYR A 48 7.87 -6.64 1.51
CA TYR A 48 7.08 -7.83 1.16
C TYR A 48 6.26 -8.36 2.34
N LEU A 49 6.88 -8.52 3.51
CA LEU A 49 6.19 -9.01 4.71
C LEU A 49 5.08 -8.05 5.17
N VAL A 50 5.31 -6.74 5.07
CA VAL A 50 4.30 -5.73 5.42
C VAL A 50 3.13 -5.76 4.44
N LEU A 51 3.39 -5.92 3.14
CA LEU A 51 2.34 -6.05 2.12
C LEU A 51 1.47 -7.29 2.37
N ASN A 52 2.10 -8.46 2.57
CA ASN A 52 1.39 -9.70 2.88
C ASN A 52 0.56 -9.61 4.17
N ARG A 53 1.02 -8.86 5.17
CA ARG A 53 0.27 -8.65 6.41
C ARG A 53 -0.90 -7.69 6.20
N SER A 54 -0.70 -6.65 5.40
CA SER A 54 -1.73 -5.65 5.08
C SER A 54 -2.89 -6.28 4.31
N GLU A 55 -2.58 -7.20 3.38
CA GLU A 55 -3.58 -8.00 2.67
C GLU A 55 -4.41 -8.84 3.65
N LYS A 56 -3.77 -9.61 4.53
CA LYS A 56 -4.45 -10.49 5.49
C LYS A 56 -5.20 -9.75 6.60
N ALA A 57 -4.85 -8.49 6.85
CA ALA A 57 -5.51 -7.65 7.84
C ALA A 57 -6.88 -7.13 7.38
N CYS A 58 -7.25 -7.35 6.12
CA CYS A 58 -8.60 -7.14 5.60
C CYS A 58 -9.22 -8.53 5.37
N PRO A 59 -9.93 -9.12 6.35
CA PRO A 59 -10.49 -10.47 6.20
C PRO A 59 -11.66 -10.52 5.21
N ASP A 60 -12.27 -9.38 4.89
CA ASP A 60 -13.43 -9.31 4.00
C ASP A 60 -13.39 -7.97 3.22
N ALA A 61 -13.01 -8.06 1.95
CA ALA A 61 -13.32 -7.08 0.92
C ALA A 61 -14.17 -7.77 -0.15
#